data_AF-A0A4Q7XAD7-F1
#
_entry.id   AF-A0A4Q7XAD7-F1
#
_cell.length_a   1.000
_cell.length_b   1.000
_cell.length_c   1.000
_cell.angle_alpha   90.00
_cell.angle_beta   90.00
_cell.angle_gamma   90.00
#
_symmetry.space_group_name_H-M   'P 1'
#
loop_
_entity.id
_entity.type
_entity.pdbx_description
1 polymer ?
#
loop_
_entity_poly.entity_id
_entity_poly.type
_entity_poly.pdbx_seq_one_letter_code
_entity_poly.pdbx_strand_id
1 'polypeptide(L)' 'MTVRLRVSGDPDEIEIMLKVLGVVFDLSGTGRMYPNSGSAGVRVYLLARIPWAGERDHPRRGDGPQ' A
#
# COMPACT_ATOMS: atom_id res chain seq x y z
N MET A 1 -2.42 0.35 -12.98
CA MET A 1 -2.91 -0.89 -12.35
C MET A 1 -3.21 -0.62 -10.89
N THR A 2 -4.34 -1.12 -10.38
CA THR A 2 -4.81 -0.91 -9.01
C THR A 2 -4.92 -2.25 -8.30
N VAL A 3 -4.41 -2.35 -7.07
CA VAL A 3 -4.47 -3.55 -6.24
C VAL A 3 -5.29 -3.29 -4.98
N ARG A 4 -5.97 -4.32 -4.48
CA ARG A 4 -6.68 -4.26 -3.19
C ARG A 4 -5.71 -4.57 -2.07
N LEU A 5 -5.70 -3.71 -1.05
CA LEU A 5 -4.92 -3.90 0.17
C LEU A 5 -5.87 -4.14 1.35
N ARG A 6 -5.49 -5.10 2.19
CA ARG A 6 -6.04 -5.26 3.54
C ARG A 6 -4.88 -5.09 4.51
N VAL A 7 -4.96 -4.07 5.36
CA VAL A 7 -4.01 -3.85 6.45
C VAL A 7 -4.69 -4.25 7.76
N SER A 8 -3.99 -4.92 8.65
CA SER A 8 -4.51 -5.35 9.95
C SER A 8 -3.42 -5.23 11.00
N GLY A 9 -3.78 -4.75 12.19
CA GLY A 9 -2.84 -4.41 13.25
C GLY A 9 -3.53 -3.53 14.30
N ASP A 10 -2.75 -2.93 15.19
CA ASP A 10 -3.27 -1.97 16.14
C ASP A 10 -3.61 -0.64 15.46
N PRO A 11 -4.56 0.16 16.01
CA PRO A 11 -5.00 1.40 15.38
C PRO A 11 -3.85 2.37 15.07
N ASP A 12 -2.96 2.57 16.03
CA ASP A 12 -1.84 3.52 15.94
C ASP A 12 -0.80 3.05 14.91
N GLU A 13 -0.50 1.75 14.91
CA GLU A 13 0.40 1.12 13.94
C GLU A 13 -0.15 1.20 12.52
N ILE A 14 -1.46 1.01 12.36
CA ILE A 14 -2.14 1.16 11.06
C ILE A 14 -2.00 2.59 10.57
N GLU A 15 -2.23 3.59 11.42
CA GLU A 15 -2.09 4.99 11.00
C GLU A 15 -0.68 5.29 10.49
N ILE A 16 0.35 4.82 11.21
CA ILE A 16 1.75 4.96 10.79
C ILE A 16 2.00 4.23 9.47
N MET A 17 1.54 2.98 9.35
CA MET A 17 1.71 2.16 8.14
C MET A 17 1.04 2.81 6.93
N LEU A 18 -0.15 3.37 7.06
CA LEU A 18 -0.84 4.05 5.96
C LEU A 18 -0.09 5.29 5.49
N LYS A 19 0.51 6.06 6.41
CA LYS A 19 1.37 7.21 6.05
C LYS A 19 2.59 6.75 5.25
N VAL A 20 3.26 5.68 5.69
CA VAL A 20 4.42 5.12 4.98
C VAL A 20 4.03 4.63 3.58
N LEU A 21 2.92 3.88 3.47
CA LEU A 21 2.44 3.38 2.19
C LEU A 21 2.03 4.51 1.24
N GLY A 22 1.47 5.60 1.76
CA GLY A 22 1.08 6.79 0.99
C GLY A 22 2.26 7.55 0.35
N VAL A 23 3.50 7.31 0.79
CA VAL A 23 4.69 7.86 0.13
C VAL A 23 4.93 7.20 -1.23
N VAL A 24 4.59 5.90 -1.36
CA VAL A 24 4.92 5.08 -2.53
C VAL A 24 3.70 4.83 -3.42
N PHE A 25 2.52 4.73 -2.82
CA PHE A 25 1.29 4.38 -3.51
C PHE A 25 0.29 5.53 -3.46
N ASP A 26 -0.43 5.71 -4.57
CA ASP A 26 -1.66 6.48 -4.58
C ASP A 26 -2.77 5.61 -3.94
N LEU A 27 -3.11 5.93 -2.70
CA LEU A 27 -4.07 5.20 -1.88
C LEU A 27 -5.46 5.82 -2.01
N SER A 28 -6.47 4.98 -2.25
CA SER A 28 -7.88 5.39 -2.29
C SER A 28 -8.78 4.43 -1.51
N GLY A 29 -9.91 4.94 -1.01
CA GLY A 29 -10.84 4.20 -0.16
C GLY A 29 -11.34 5.04 1.01
N THR A 30 -12.23 4.49 1.83
CA THR A 30 -12.85 5.25 2.94
C THR A 30 -11.92 5.43 4.13
N GLY A 31 -10.77 4.74 4.17
CA GLY A 31 -9.86 4.73 5.33
C GLY A 31 -10.50 4.19 6.62
N ARG A 32 -11.72 3.66 6.53
CA ARG A 32 -12.50 3.24 7.70
C ARG A 32 -11.85 2.03 8.35
N MET A 33 -11.59 2.14 9.64
CA MET A 33 -11.11 1.05 10.48
C MET A 33 -12.30 0.20 10.94
N TYR A 34 -12.12 -1.11 10.86
CA TYR A 34 -13.09 -2.11 11.31
C TYR A 34 -12.45 -2.98 12.38
N PRO A 35 -13.06 -3.13 13.57
CA PRO A 35 -12.56 -4.05 14.59
C PRO A 35 -12.46 -5.48 14.05
N ASN A 36 -11.39 -6.19 14.37
CA ASN A 36 -11.27 -7.61 14.02
C ASN A 36 -12.27 -8.45 14.81
N SER A 37 -12.84 -9.47 14.16
CA SER A 37 -13.76 -10.40 14.82
C SER A 37 -12.95 -11.52 15.48
N GLY A 38 -13.03 -11.63 16.80
CA GLY A 38 -12.36 -12.71 17.54
C GLY A 38 -10.86 -12.51 17.75
N SER A 39 -10.31 -11.34 17.41
CA SER A 39 -8.93 -10.97 17.73
C SER A 39 -8.84 -9.47 18.07
N ALA A 40 -7.78 -9.08 18.77
CA ALA A 40 -7.48 -7.67 18.99
C ALA A 40 -7.15 -6.94 17.67
N GLY A 41 -7.18 -5.60 17.74
CA GLY A 41 -6.82 -4.72 16.64
C GLY A 41 -7.94 -4.45 15.64
N VAL A 42 -7.58 -3.76 14.56
CA VAL A 42 -8.50 -3.35 13.50
C VAL A 42 -7.98 -3.79 12.13
N ARG A 43 -8.84 -3.68 11.12
CA ARG A 43 -8.51 -3.85 9.71
C ARG A 43 -9.02 -2.69 8.87
N VAL A 44 -8.26 -2.35 7.84
CA VAL A 44 -8.62 -1.33 6.85
C VAL A 44 -8.53 -1.95 5.47
N TYR A 45 -9.49 -1.61 4.61
CA TYR A 45 -9.51 -2.01 3.20
C TYR A 45 -9.27 -0.79 2.32
N LEU A 46 -8.29 -0.89 1.44
CA LEU A 46 -7.85 0.19 0.56
C LEU A 46 -7.64 -0.32 -0.86
N LEU A 47 -7.61 0.62 -1.80
CA LEU A 47 -7.08 0.44 -3.13
C LEU A 47 -5.75 1.17 -3.21
N ALA A 48 -4.74 0.54 -3.79
CA ALA A 48 -3.45 1.14 -4.05
C ALA A 48 -3.16 1.12 -5.54
N ARG A 49 -2.75 2.27 -6.07
CA ARG A 49 -2.22 2.39 -7.43
C ARG A 49 -0.73 2.63 -7.34
N ILE A 50 0.02 1.88 -8.14
CA ILE A 50 1.47 2.06 -8.27
C ILE A 50 1.71 3.04 -9.42
N PRO A 51 2.26 4.26 -9.17
CA PRO A 51 2.40 5.29 -10.20
C PRO A 51 3.30 4.85 -11.36
N TRP A 52 4.41 4.18 -11.07
CA TRP A 52 5.45 3.82 -12.05
C TRP A 52 5.29 2.43 -12.66
N ALA A 53 4.17 1.74 -12.44
CA ALA A 53 3.97 0.40 -12.99
C ALA A 53 3.92 0.34 -14.52
N GLY A 54 3.77 1.48 -15.21
CA GLY A 54 3.88 1.57 -16.67
C GLY A 54 5.32 1.61 -17.22
N GLU A 55 6.33 1.90 -16.40
CA GLU A 55 7.74 1.95 -16.83
C GLU A 55 8.48 0.62 -16.64
N ARG A 56 7.85 -0.37 -15.98
CA ARG A 56 8.48 -1.66 -15.66
C ARG A 56 8.58 -2.63 -16.85
N ASP A 57 8.05 -2.27 -18.02
CA ASP A 57 8.21 -3.06 -19.25
C ASP A 57 9.58 -2.87 -19.94
N HIS A 58 10.45 -1.98 -19.42
CA HIS A 58 11.85 -1.97 -19.83
C HIS A 58 12.73 -2.54 -18.72
N PRO A 59 13.35 -3.73 -18.90
CA PRO A 59 14.57 -4.00 -18.16
C PRO A 59 15.56 -2.90 -18.56
N ARG A 60 16.10 -2.17 -17.58
CA ARG A 60 17.29 -1.34 -17.81
C ARG A 60 18.42 -2.28 -18.23
N ARG A 61 18.49 -2.56 -19.53
CA ARG A 61 19.56 -3.31 -20.16
C ARG A 61 20.70 -2.32 -20.35
N GLY A 62 21.70 -2.45 -19.49
CA GLY A 62 23.05 -1.93 -19.72
C GLY A 62 23.21 -0.43 -19.49
N ASP A 63 23.94 -0.08 -18.44
CA ASP A 63 25.02 0.90 -18.55
C ASP A 63 26.06 0.49 -17.51
N GLY A 64 26.87 -0.50 -17.89
CA GLY A 64 28.19 -0.68 -17.30
C GLY A 64 29.12 0.39 -17.86
N PRO A 65 29.99 1.00 -17.06
CA PRO A 65 30.85 2.09 -17.54
C PRO A 65 31.87 1.55 -18.55
N GLN A 66 31.99 2.24 -19.70
CA GLN A 66 33.11 2.15 -20.64
C GLN A 66 34.34 2.87 -20.09
#